data_AF-A0AAQ2WWW5-F1
#
_entry.id   AF-A0AAQ2WWW5-F1
#
_cell.length_a   1.000
_cell.length_b   1.000
_cell.length_c   1.000
_cell.angle_alpha   90.00
_cell.angle_beta   90.00
_cell.angle_gamma   90.00
#
_symmetry.space_group_name_H-M   'P 1'
#
loop_
_entity.id
_entity.type
_entity.pdbx_description
1 polymer ?
#
loop_
_entity_poly.entity_id
_entity_poly.type
_entity_poly.pdbx_seq_one_letter_code
_entity_poly.pdbx_strand_id
1 'polypeptide(L)'
;MKIILEFIDLNIAYSPIIFSGLLILAGLNIPISEDAIILIGGMLSSRKNEYTIPIFLGIFLGAYIGDIISFCIGRFLAKKLFKQKTQTNKLLDKMNYYYGRYGKLTLLIGRFIPFGFRNAIFISAGMGNMRTSHFLITDFFAAMISITTYFILSFKIGESFQIILPKIKIILLIIFITITIIIVINYIIKNKKTQKVDKLSK
;
A
#
# COMPACT_ATOMS: atom_id res chain seq x y z
N MET A 1 2.86 -29.64 2.49
CA MET A 1 3.53 -28.50 3.18
C MET A 1 5.04 -28.55 3.02
N LYS A 2 5.73 -29.69 3.22
CA LYS A 2 7.19 -29.83 3.04
C LYS A 2 7.72 -29.39 1.66
N ILE A 3 7.12 -29.85 0.57
CA ILE A 3 7.54 -29.50 -0.81
C ILE A 3 7.54 -27.98 -1.08
N ILE A 4 6.52 -27.28 -0.59
CA ILE A 4 6.40 -25.82 -0.75
C ILE A 4 7.49 -25.10 0.04
N LEU A 5 7.82 -25.60 1.24
CA LEU A 5 8.87 -25.03 2.08
C LEU A 5 10.26 -25.24 1.47
N GLU A 6 10.50 -26.41 0.91
CA GLU A 6 11.74 -26.76 0.22
C GLU A 6 11.96 -25.90 -1.03
N PHE A 7 10.89 -25.65 -1.80
CA PHE A 7 10.93 -24.72 -2.93
C PHE A 7 11.23 -23.28 -2.51
N ILE A 8 10.65 -22.82 -1.40
CA ILE A 8 10.93 -21.49 -0.85
C ILE A 8 12.39 -21.41 -0.38
N ASP A 9 12.90 -22.44 0.29
CA ASP A 9 14.26 -22.47 0.83
C ASP A 9 15.34 -22.46 -0.26
N LEU A 10 15.07 -23.06 -1.43
CA LEU A 10 15.93 -23.03 -2.61
C LEU A 10 15.91 -21.67 -3.32
N ASN A 11 14.79 -20.96 -3.28
CA ASN A 11 14.61 -19.69 -3.99
C ASN A 11 14.75 -18.45 -3.09
N ILE A 12 15.03 -18.64 -1.80
CA ILE A 12 15.02 -17.54 -0.82
C ILE A 12 16.05 -16.45 -1.17
N ALA A 13 17.16 -16.83 -1.82
CA ALA A 13 18.20 -15.92 -2.29
C ALA A 13 17.69 -14.90 -3.34
N TYR A 14 16.67 -15.25 -4.12
CA TYR A 14 16.05 -14.36 -5.10
C TYR A 14 14.96 -13.47 -4.50
N SER A 15 14.49 -13.78 -3.28
CA SER A 15 13.40 -13.03 -2.60
C SER A 15 13.63 -11.52 -2.53
N PRO A 16 14.84 -10.99 -2.21
CA PRO A 16 15.08 -9.56 -2.19
C PRO A 16 14.80 -8.86 -3.53
N ILE A 17 15.18 -9.51 -4.64
CA ILE A 17 15.02 -9.00 -6.00
C ILE A 17 13.56 -9.09 -6.45
N ILE A 18 12.88 -10.18 -6.09
CA ILE A 18 11.46 -10.37 -6.39
C ILE A 18 10.62 -9.33 -5.65
N PHE A 19 10.85 -9.14 -4.35
CA PHE A 19 10.11 -8.14 -3.58
C PHE A 19 10.38 -6.72 -4.04
N SER A 20 11.64 -6.40 -4.35
CA SER A 20 11.96 -5.07 -4.87
C SER A 20 11.26 -4.80 -6.20
N GLY A 21 11.28 -5.75 -7.13
CA GLY A 21 10.57 -5.67 -8.41
C GLY A 21 9.05 -5.51 -8.25
N LEU A 22 8.43 -6.30 -7.36
CA LEU A 22 6.98 -6.21 -7.11
C LEU A 22 6.58 -4.86 -6.49
N LEU A 23 7.40 -4.29 -5.62
CA LEU A 23 7.13 -2.98 -5.00
C LEU A 23 7.34 -1.84 -6.00
N ILE A 24 8.34 -1.94 -6.88
CA ILE A 24 8.50 -1.00 -8.00
C ILE A 24 7.28 -1.03 -8.92
N LEU A 25 6.78 -2.23 -9.22
CA LEU A 25 5.53 -2.43 -9.98
C LEU A 25 4.31 -1.85 -9.25
N ALA A 26 4.26 -1.96 -7.91
CA ALA A 26 3.21 -1.31 -7.11
C ALA A 26 3.25 0.23 -7.24
N GLY A 27 4.45 0.82 -7.26
CA GLY A 27 4.67 2.25 -7.54
C GLY A 27 4.25 2.68 -8.96
N LEU A 28 4.13 1.74 -9.90
CA LEU A 28 3.52 1.99 -11.22
C LEU A 28 1.98 1.96 -11.21
N ASN A 29 1.35 2.10 -10.03
CA ASN A 29 -0.10 2.08 -9.83
C ASN A 29 -0.77 0.76 -10.18
N ILE A 30 -0.02 -0.33 -10.20
CA ILE A 30 -0.60 -1.68 -10.24
C ILE A 30 -1.17 -1.95 -8.83
N PRO A 31 -2.40 -2.49 -8.71
CA PRO A 31 -3.05 -2.73 -7.42
C PRO A 31 -2.41 -3.92 -6.68
N ILE A 32 -1.15 -3.78 -6.32
CA ILE A 32 -0.35 -4.71 -5.53
C ILE A 32 -0.32 -4.18 -4.10
N SER A 33 -0.60 -5.07 -3.14
CA SER A 33 -0.52 -4.71 -1.72
C SER A 33 0.94 -4.70 -1.27
N GLU A 34 1.52 -3.52 -1.12
CA GLU A 34 2.87 -3.34 -0.55
C GLU A 34 2.95 -3.90 0.88
N ASP A 35 1.92 -3.67 1.68
CA ASP A 35 1.84 -4.17 3.07
C ASP A 35 1.91 -5.70 3.10
N ALA A 36 1.23 -6.39 2.17
CA ALA A 36 1.31 -7.84 2.06
C ALA A 36 2.74 -8.31 1.73
N ILE A 37 3.45 -7.61 0.84
CA ILE A 37 4.85 -7.93 0.48
C ILE A 37 5.77 -7.75 1.69
N ILE A 38 5.62 -6.66 2.44
CA ILE A 38 6.40 -6.40 3.65
C ILE A 38 6.15 -7.50 4.70
N LEU A 39 4.88 -7.87 4.93
CA LEU A 39 4.51 -8.91 5.88
C LEU A 39 5.05 -10.29 5.46
N ILE A 40 4.90 -10.66 4.19
CA ILE A 40 5.41 -11.92 3.64
C ILE A 40 6.94 -11.96 3.77
N GLY A 41 7.63 -10.86 3.44
CA GLY A 41 9.07 -10.74 3.54
C GLY A 41 9.60 -10.89 4.97
N GLY A 42 8.97 -10.24 5.94
CA GLY A 42 9.36 -10.39 7.35
C GLY A 42 9.09 -11.80 7.87
N MET A 43 7.96 -12.40 7.52
CA MET A 43 7.65 -13.79 7.90
C MET A 43 8.61 -14.80 7.27
N LEU A 44 9.01 -14.60 6.02
CA LEU A 44 10.03 -15.44 5.36
C LEU A 44 11.39 -15.28 6.02
N SER A 45 11.75 -14.06 6.42
CA SER A 45 13.03 -13.78 7.07
C SER A 45 13.15 -14.50 8.42
N SER A 46 12.06 -14.72 9.14
CA SER A 46 12.05 -15.49 10.41
C SER A 46 12.49 -16.96 10.25
N ARG A 47 12.47 -17.51 9.03
CA ARG A 47 12.85 -18.90 8.77
C ARG A 47 14.34 -19.08 8.57
N LYS A 48 15.01 -18.08 7.99
CA LYS A 48 16.46 -18.07 7.73
C LYS A 48 17.02 -16.68 8.03
N ASN A 49 17.57 -16.53 9.23
CA ASN A 49 18.10 -15.26 9.72
C ASN A 49 19.18 -14.63 8.81
N GLU A 50 19.91 -15.45 8.05
CA GLU A 50 20.95 -15.00 7.11
C GLU A 50 20.41 -14.09 6.01
N TYR A 51 19.15 -14.27 5.58
CA TYR A 51 18.53 -13.50 4.51
C TYR A 51 17.71 -12.31 5.01
N THR A 52 17.61 -12.10 6.33
CA THR A 52 16.81 -11.03 6.93
C THR A 52 17.23 -9.65 6.42
N ILE A 53 18.55 -9.36 6.43
CA ILE A 53 19.07 -8.05 6.00
C ILE A 53 18.88 -7.86 4.48
N PRO A 54 19.26 -8.82 3.61
CA PRO A 54 18.98 -8.71 2.17
C PRO A 54 17.50 -8.49 1.85
N ILE A 55 16.60 -9.24 2.48
CA ILE A 55 15.15 -9.13 2.24
C ILE A 55 14.64 -7.76 2.69
N PHE A 56 15.04 -7.30 3.87
CA PHE A 56 14.68 -5.96 4.36
C PHE A 56 15.14 -4.87 3.40
N LEU A 57 16.40 -4.92 2.95
CA LEU A 57 16.96 -3.93 2.02
C LEU A 57 16.26 -3.98 0.66
N GLY A 58 15.95 -5.16 0.13
CA GLY A 58 15.21 -5.31 -1.12
C GLY A 58 13.82 -4.68 -1.04
N ILE A 59 13.10 -4.93 0.06
CA ILE A 59 11.78 -4.34 0.32
C ILE A 59 11.88 -2.82 0.48
N PHE A 60 12.82 -2.34 1.28
CA PHE A 60 13.02 -0.92 1.52
C PHE A 60 13.33 -0.16 0.23
N LEU A 61 14.31 -0.64 -0.54
CA LEU A 61 14.72 -0.01 -1.80
C LEU A 61 13.61 -0.09 -2.85
N GLY A 62 12.93 -1.23 -2.97
CA GLY A 62 11.83 -1.40 -3.92
C GLY A 62 10.67 -0.44 -3.64
N ALA A 63 10.25 -0.35 -2.37
CA ALA A 63 9.21 0.58 -1.96
C ALA A 63 9.65 2.03 -2.19
N TYR A 64 10.85 2.40 -1.75
CA TYR A 64 11.34 3.78 -1.89
C TYR A 64 11.46 4.21 -3.37
N ILE A 65 11.94 3.32 -4.25
CA ILE A 65 11.99 3.58 -5.69
C ILE A 65 10.57 3.67 -6.28
N GLY A 66 9.65 2.79 -5.86
CA GLY A 66 8.25 2.85 -6.24
C GLY A 66 7.60 4.20 -5.89
N ASP A 67 7.86 4.71 -4.70
CA ASP A 67 7.34 5.99 -4.20
C ASP A 67 7.85 7.17 -5.04
N ILE A 68 9.14 7.15 -5.40
CA ILE A 68 9.77 8.12 -6.31
C ILE A 68 9.11 8.08 -7.70
N ILE A 69 8.82 6.89 -8.22
CA ILE A 69 8.14 6.73 -9.52
C ILE A 69 6.74 7.34 -9.46
N SER A 70 5.93 7.01 -8.45
CA SER A 70 4.61 7.60 -8.22
C SER A 70 4.65 9.13 -8.15
N PHE A 71 5.63 9.68 -7.44
CA PHE A 71 5.84 11.12 -7.35
C PHE A 71 6.20 11.77 -8.69
N CYS A 72 7.10 11.14 -9.45
CA CYS A 72 7.50 11.58 -10.78
C CYS A 72 6.32 11.57 -11.77
N ILE A 73 5.49 10.52 -11.72
CA ILE A 73 4.24 10.44 -12.50
C ILE A 73 3.36 11.65 -12.18
N GLY A 74 3.09 11.92 -10.90
CA GLY A 74 2.28 13.07 -10.49
C GLY A 74 2.84 14.41 -10.98
N ARG A 75 4.16 14.60 -10.91
CA ARG A 75 4.83 15.80 -11.41
C ARG A 75 4.69 15.96 -12.93
N PHE A 76 4.85 14.87 -13.67
CA PHE A 76 4.67 14.88 -15.12
C PHE A 76 3.23 15.22 -15.51
N LEU A 77 2.24 14.62 -14.83
CA LEU A 77 0.83 14.93 -15.02
C LEU A 77 0.52 16.41 -14.76
N ALA A 78 1.03 16.99 -13.67
CA ALA A 78 0.83 18.41 -13.39
C ALA A 78 1.41 19.30 -14.48
N LYS A 79 2.63 19.04 -14.98
CA LYS A 79 3.21 19.81 -16.10
C LYS A 79 2.35 19.78 -17.36
N LYS A 80 1.70 18.65 -17.66
CA LYS A 80 0.78 18.52 -18.80
C LYS A 80 -0.52 19.31 -18.58
N LEU A 81 -1.06 19.28 -17.36
CA LEU A 81 -2.29 19.97 -16.99
C LEU A 81 -2.12 21.49 -16.86
N PHE A 82 -0.98 21.98 -16.36
CA PHE A 82 -0.67 23.41 -16.26
C PHE A 82 -0.63 24.13 -17.63
N LYS A 83 -0.37 23.41 -18.72
CA LYS A 83 -0.42 23.98 -20.08
C LYS A 83 -1.85 24.30 -20.54
N GLN A 84 -2.87 23.75 -19.90
CA GLN A 84 -4.28 24.01 -20.21
C GLN A 84 -4.87 24.98 -19.16
N LYS A 85 -5.19 26.22 -19.55
CA LYS A 85 -5.89 27.21 -18.70
C LYS A 85 -7.33 26.77 -18.40
N THR A 86 -7.48 25.84 -17.46
CA THR A 86 -8.77 25.24 -17.07
C THR A 86 -8.94 25.31 -15.55
N GLN A 87 -10.11 24.92 -15.03
CA GLN A 87 -10.37 24.85 -13.58
C GLN A 87 -9.34 23.98 -12.81
N THR A 88 -8.67 23.07 -13.51
CA THR A 88 -7.56 22.25 -13.02
C THR A 88 -6.43 23.06 -12.38
N ASN A 89 -6.17 24.29 -12.86
CA ASN A 89 -5.14 25.15 -12.27
C ASN A 89 -5.48 25.58 -10.83
N LYS A 90 -6.75 25.89 -10.54
CA LYS A 90 -7.19 26.22 -9.18
C LYS A 90 -7.00 25.04 -8.22
N LEU A 91 -7.17 23.81 -8.70
CA LEU A 91 -6.94 22.60 -7.92
C LEU A 91 -5.45 22.38 -7.65
N LEU A 92 -4.60 22.58 -8.66
CA LEU A 92 -3.15 22.47 -8.54
C LEU A 92 -2.57 23.53 -7.58
N ASP A 93 -3.09 24.76 -7.60
CA ASP A 93 -2.70 25.82 -6.67
C ASP A 93 -3.06 25.47 -5.22
N LYS A 94 -4.26 24.90 -5.00
CA LYS A 94 -4.66 24.38 -3.68
C LYS A 94 -3.75 23.25 -3.21
N MET A 95 -3.42 22.31 -4.10
CA MET A 95 -2.49 21.22 -3.78
C MET A 95 -1.10 21.76 -3.43
N ASN A 96 -0.60 22.76 -4.17
CA ASN A 96 0.68 23.39 -3.91
C ASN A 96 0.71 24.10 -2.54
N TYR A 97 -0.33 24.87 -2.21
CA TYR A 97 -0.47 25.47 -0.88
C TYR A 97 -0.51 24.40 0.23
N TYR A 98 -1.31 23.35 0.04
CA TYR A 98 -1.45 22.26 1.01
C TYR A 98 -0.12 21.54 1.26
N TYR A 99 0.57 21.10 0.19
CA TYR A 99 1.84 20.40 0.31
C TYR A 99 2.98 21.31 0.79
N GLY A 100 2.90 22.62 0.53
CA GLY A 100 3.80 23.61 1.11
C GLY A 100 3.71 23.70 2.63
N ARG A 101 2.52 23.53 3.21
CA ARG A 101 2.27 23.66 4.66
C ARG A 101 2.25 22.33 5.41
N TYR A 102 1.67 21.28 4.82
CA TYR A 102 1.40 20.00 5.49
C TYR A 102 2.12 18.80 4.87
N GLY A 103 2.83 18.99 3.75
CA GLY A 103 3.36 17.87 2.95
C GLY A 103 4.22 16.88 3.74
N LYS A 104 5.05 17.35 4.68
CA LYS A 104 5.89 16.46 5.51
C LYS A 104 5.05 15.50 6.36
N LEU A 105 4.03 16.04 7.02
CA LEU A 105 3.14 15.27 7.90
C LEU A 105 2.25 14.34 7.08
N THR A 106 1.77 14.79 5.92
CA THR A 106 0.94 14.00 5.00
C THR A 106 1.68 12.75 4.50
N LEU A 107 2.96 12.86 4.13
CA LEU A 107 3.75 11.70 3.69
C LEU A 107 3.96 10.69 4.84
N LEU A 108 4.25 11.20 6.04
CA LEU A 108 4.53 10.36 7.20
C LEU A 108 3.28 9.60 7.67
N ILE A 109 2.15 10.30 7.83
CA ILE A 109 0.87 9.69 8.23
C ILE A 109 0.31 8.84 7.09
N GLY A 110 0.44 9.31 5.85
CA GLY A 110 -0.07 8.63 4.65
C GLY A 110 0.48 7.23 4.47
N ARG A 111 1.70 6.96 4.95
CA ARG A 111 2.30 5.63 4.91
C ARG A 111 1.62 4.61 5.85
N PHE A 112 0.98 5.05 6.92
CA PHE A 112 0.23 4.18 7.82
C PHE A 112 -1.20 3.89 7.36
N ILE A 113 -1.65 4.52 6.27
CA ILE A 113 -2.98 4.30 5.70
C ILE A 113 -2.89 3.14 4.68
N PRO A 114 -3.52 1.99 4.96
CA PRO A 114 -3.53 0.85 4.05
C PRO A 114 -4.45 1.09 2.82
N PHE A 115 -4.50 0.11 1.90
CA PHE A 115 -5.42 0.07 0.74
C PHE A 115 -5.08 0.98 -0.46
N GLY A 116 -3.79 1.20 -0.76
CA GLY A 116 -3.39 1.88 -1.99
C GLY A 116 -3.59 3.40 -1.98
N PHE A 117 -4.02 3.98 -0.86
CA PHE A 117 -4.12 5.43 -0.67
C PHE A 117 -2.76 6.12 -0.79
N ARG A 118 -1.68 5.39 -0.51
CA ARG A 118 -0.28 5.82 -0.58
C ARG A 118 0.11 6.34 -1.98
N ASN A 119 -0.20 5.60 -3.05
CA ASN A 119 0.08 6.03 -4.42
C ASN A 119 -0.62 7.35 -4.76
N ALA A 120 -1.87 7.53 -4.32
CA ALA A 120 -2.60 8.77 -4.52
C ALA A 120 -1.96 9.95 -3.77
N ILE A 121 -1.42 9.73 -2.56
CA ILE A 121 -0.69 10.75 -1.80
C ILE A 121 0.60 11.15 -2.54
N PHE A 122 1.40 10.20 -3.00
CA PHE A 122 2.65 10.52 -3.70
C PHE A 122 2.43 11.19 -5.05
N ILE A 123 1.45 10.74 -5.83
CA ILE A 123 1.04 11.40 -7.07
C ILE A 123 0.58 12.83 -6.78
N SER A 124 -0.29 13.03 -5.79
CA SER A 124 -0.78 14.36 -5.45
C SER A 124 0.32 15.28 -4.89
N ALA A 125 1.31 14.75 -4.18
CA ALA A 125 2.50 15.49 -3.76
C ALA A 125 3.36 15.93 -4.96
N GLY A 126 3.49 15.06 -5.96
CA GLY A 126 4.13 15.36 -7.24
C GLY A 126 3.38 16.47 -7.99
N MET A 127 2.05 16.37 -8.03
CA MET A 127 1.17 17.34 -8.68
C MET A 127 1.17 18.71 -8.00
N GLY A 128 1.20 18.74 -6.66
CA GLY A 128 1.32 19.95 -5.84
C GLY A 128 2.70 20.60 -5.88
N ASN A 129 3.56 20.21 -6.83
CA ASN A 129 4.88 20.80 -7.06
C ASN A 129 5.79 20.86 -5.82
N MET A 130 5.63 19.91 -4.89
CA MET A 130 6.47 19.79 -3.70
C MET A 130 7.95 19.64 -4.08
N ARG A 131 8.87 20.34 -3.42
CA ARG A 131 10.31 20.24 -3.73
C ARG A 131 10.77 18.78 -3.66
N THR A 132 11.40 18.28 -4.73
CA THR A 132 11.84 16.87 -4.83
C THR A 132 12.72 16.47 -3.65
N SER A 133 13.65 17.34 -3.23
CA SER A 133 14.51 17.09 -2.08
C SER A 133 13.73 16.90 -0.78
N HIS A 134 12.67 17.68 -0.57
CA HIS A 134 11.84 17.56 0.62
C HIS A 134 11.03 16.26 0.61
N PHE A 135 10.51 15.88 -0.56
CA PHE A 135 9.84 14.60 -0.74
C PHE A 135 10.77 13.44 -0.42
N LEU A 136 11.93 13.37 -1.08
CA LEU A 136 12.90 12.28 -0.94
C LEU A 136 13.34 12.07 0.51
N ILE A 137 13.67 13.16 1.23
CA ILE A 137 14.13 13.07 2.61
C ILE A 137 12.99 12.65 3.53
N THR A 138 11.81 13.29 3.41
CA THR A 138 10.67 12.98 4.28
C THR A 138 10.20 11.55 4.07
N ASP A 139 10.07 11.14 2.81
CA ASP A 139 9.65 9.80 2.47
C ASP A 139 10.68 8.76 2.91
N PHE A 140 11.99 9.03 2.78
CA PHE A 140 13.03 8.11 3.26
C PHE A 140 12.92 7.81 4.77
N PHE A 141 12.62 8.82 5.59
CA PHE A 141 12.40 8.60 7.02
C PHE A 141 11.06 7.90 7.29
N ALA A 142 10.00 8.28 6.57
CA ALA A 142 8.69 7.66 6.72
C ALA A 142 8.71 6.18 6.29
N ALA A 143 9.10 5.89 5.05
CA ALA A 143 10.27 5.07 4.77
C ALA A 143 10.63 3.99 5.78
N MET A 144 11.75 4.31 6.41
CA MET A 144 12.47 3.53 7.35
C MET A 144 11.58 3.15 8.53
N ILE A 145 10.83 4.10 9.08
CA ILE A 145 10.03 3.89 10.29
C ILE A 145 8.92 2.87 10.02
N SER A 146 8.12 3.06 8.97
CA SER A 146 6.97 2.19 8.71
C SER A 146 7.41 0.79 8.27
N ILE A 147 8.36 0.69 7.34
CA ILE A 147 8.83 -0.62 6.83
C ILE A 147 9.49 -1.40 7.96
N THR A 148 10.34 -0.77 8.77
CA THR A 148 10.97 -1.43 9.93
C THR A 148 9.92 -1.93 10.93
N THR A 149 8.90 -1.12 11.22
CA THR A 149 7.84 -1.50 12.17
C THR A 149 7.06 -2.72 11.67
N TYR A 150 6.58 -2.70 10.42
CA TYR A 150 5.83 -3.82 9.84
C TYR A 150 6.70 -5.06 9.64
N PHE A 151 7.97 -4.88 9.27
CA PHE A 151 8.91 -5.96 9.06
C PHE A 151 9.25 -6.69 10.37
N ILE A 152 9.55 -5.95 11.45
CA ILE A 152 9.79 -6.56 12.77
C ILE A 152 8.54 -7.27 13.29
N LEU A 153 7.36 -6.66 13.12
CA LEU A 153 6.10 -7.25 13.55
C LEU A 153 5.84 -8.59 12.83
N SER A 154 6.02 -8.60 11.51
CA SER A 154 5.84 -9.81 10.70
C SER A 154 6.92 -10.87 10.93
N PHE A 155 8.16 -10.46 11.19
CA PHE A 155 9.24 -11.35 11.59
C PHE A 155 8.88 -12.12 12.87
N LYS A 156 8.43 -11.42 13.92
CA LYS A 156 7.98 -12.06 15.17
C LYS A 156 6.77 -12.97 14.99
N ILE A 157 5.83 -12.57 14.13
CA ILE A 157 4.67 -13.42 13.76
C ILE A 157 5.14 -14.69 13.04
N GLY A 158 6.18 -14.59 12.20
CA GLY A 158 6.81 -15.70 11.50
C GLY A 158 7.51 -16.69 12.43
N GLU A 159 8.16 -16.23 13.50
CA GLU A 159 8.72 -17.13 14.52
C GLU A 159 7.63 -17.95 15.23
N SER A 160 6.46 -17.34 15.43
CA SER A 160 5.29 -17.95 16.09
C SER A 160 4.29 -18.59 15.12
N PHE A 161 4.70 -18.85 13.87
CA PHE A 161 3.81 -19.17 12.74
C PHE A 161 2.96 -20.44 12.95
N GLN A 162 3.45 -21.44 13.69
CA GLN A 162 2.68 -22.66 14.00
C GLN A 162 1.47 -22.40 14.92
N ILE A 163 1.53 -21.36 15.76
CA ILE A 163 0.48 -21.02 16.74
C ILE A 163 -0.54 -20.03 16.16
N ILE A 164 -0.11 -19.20 15.20
CA ILE A 164 -0.88 -18.02 14.73
C ILE A 164 -1.67 -18.29 13.44
N LEU A 165 -1.21 -19.21 12.58
CA LEU A 165 -1.92 -19.60 11.35
C LEU A 165 -3.42 -19.93 11.52
N PRO A 166 -3.83 -20.75 12.51
CA PRO A 166 -5.25 -21.02 12.70
C PRO A 166 -6.03 -19.76 13.11
N LYS A 167 -5.42 -18.86 13.90
CA LYS A 167 -6.04 -17.59 14.32
C LYS A 167 -6.24 -16.62 13.16
N ILE A 168 -5.26 -16.50 12.26
CA ILE A 168 -5.38 -15.65 11.06
C ILE A 168 -6.47 -16.17 10.12
N LYS A 169 -6.56 -17.49 9.92
CA LYS A 169 -7.63 -18.09 9.11
C LYS A 169 -9.02 -17.80 9.69
N ILE A 170 -9.17 -17.89 11.01
CA ILE A 170 -10.43 -17.56 11.71
C ILE A 170 -10.77 -16.07 11.53
N ILE A 171 -9.80 -15.17 11.71
CA ILE A 171 -10.02 -13.72 11.54
C ILE A 171 -10.44 -13.39 10.11
N LEU A 172 -9.76 -13.94 9.09
CA LEU A 172 -10.12 -13.74 7.68
C LEU A 172 -11.51 -14.30 7.35
N LEU A 173 -11.87 -15.46 7.90
CA LEU A 173 -13.19 -16.06 7.75
C LEU A 173 -14.29 -15.17 8.36
N ILE A 174 -14.06 -14.63 9.56
CA ILE A 174 -14.98 -13.69 10.24
C ILE A 174 -15.16 -12.43 9.40
N ILE A 175 -14.08 -11.84 8.90
CA ILE A 175 -14.13 -10.65 8.04
C ILE A 175 -14.94 -10.96 6.77
N PHE A 176 -14.68 -12.09 6.11
CA PHE A 176 -15.39 -12.51 4.91
C PHE A 176 -16.90 -12.71 5.14
N ILE A 177 -17.28 -13.38 6.23
CA ILE A 177 -18.67 -13.57 6.63
C ILE A 177 -19.34 -12.20 6.89
N THR A 178 -18.67 -11.31 7.59
CA THR A 178 -19.21 -9.98 7.93
C THR A 178 -19.47 -9.15 6.67
N ILE A 179 -18.51 -9.11 5.74
CA ILE A 179 -18.67 -8.41 4.46
C ILE A 179 -19.81 -9.01 3.64
N THR A 180 -19.90 -10.34 3.57
CA THR A 180 -20.96 -11.04 2.84
C THR A 180 -22.35 -10.70 3.41
N ILE A 181 -22.49 -10.71 4.74
CA ILE A 181 -23.74 -10.34 5.41
C ILE A 181 -24.13 -8.90 5.08
N ILE A 182 -23.20 -7.94 5.13
CA ILE A 182 -23.47 -6.54 4.82
C ILE A 182 -23.97 -6.37 3.37
N ILE A 183 -23.33 -7.06 2.41
CA ILE A 183 -23.74 -7.04 1.00
C ILE A 183 -25.15 -7.61 0.83
N VAL A 184 -25.44 -8.76 1.46
CA VAL A 184 -26.75 -9.42 1.39
C VAL A 184 -27.85 -8.54 2.01
N ILE A 185 -27.59 -7.95 3.18
CA ILE A 185 -28.53 -7.02 3.84
C ILE A 185 -28.83 -5.82 2.93
N ASN A 186 -27.78 -5.20 2.37
CA ASN A 186 -27.94 -4.06 1.47
C ASN A 186 -28.73 -4.43 0.20
N TYR A 187 -28.51 -5.62 -0.37
CA TYR A 187 -29.25 -6.13 -1.51
C TYR A 187 -30.74 -6.33 -1.17
N ILE A 188 -31.06 -6.94 -0.03
CA ILE A 188 -32.45 -7.16 0.42
C ILE A 188 -33.16 -5.83 0.70
N ILE A 189 -32.52 -4.88 1.37
CA ILE A 189 -33.09 -3.56 1.64
C ILE A 189 -33.37 -2.81 0.34
N LYS A 190 -32.46 -2.86 -0.63
CA LYS A 190 -32.63 -2.23 -1.94
C LYS A 190 -33.82 -2.85 -2.69
N ASN A 191 -33.95 -4.18 -2.71
CA ASN A 191 -35.06 -4.86 -3.37
C ASN A 191 -36.43 -4.59 -2.70
N LYS A 192 -36.46 -4.48 -1.36
CA LYS A 192 -37.68 -4.10 -0.62
C LYS A 192 -38.12 -2.65 -0.86
N LYS A 193 -37.18 -1.72 -1.12
CA LYS A 193 -37.52 -0.33 -1.48
C LYS A 193 -38.09 -0.22 -2.89
N THR A 194 -37.54 -0.94 -3.86
CA THR A 194 -38.04 -0.92 -5.26
C THR A 194 -39.46 -1.50 -5.36
N GLN A 195 -39.75 -2.61 -4.67
CA GLN A 195 -41.09 -3.21 -4.65
C GLN A 195 -42.17 -2.37 -3.94
N LYS A 196 -41.78 -1.44 -3.05
CA LYS A 196 -42.74 -0.58 -2.33
C LYS A 196 -43.11 0.66 -3.14
N VAL A 197 -42.23 1.15 -4.02
CA VAL A 197 -42.51 2.27 -4.92
C VAL A 197 -43.46 1.86 -6.05
N ASP A 198 -43.28 0.67 -6.64
CA ASP A 198 -44.16 0.16 -7.71
C ASP A 198 -45.60 -0.18 -7.24
N LYS A 199 -45.80 -0.36 -5.93
CA LYS A 199 -47.13 -0.58 -5.32
C LYS A 199 -47.89 0.70 -4.96
N LEU A 200 -47.22 1.87 -4.93
CA LEU A 200 -47.83 3.17 -4.63
C LEU A 200 -48.18 3.96 -5.91
N SER A 201 -47.72 3.51 -7.08
CA SER A 201 -47.99 4.10 -8.41
C SER A 201 -49.04 3.35 -9.23
N LYS A 202 -49.75 2.38 -8.63
CA LYS A 202 -50.94 1.72 -9.18
C LYS A 202 -52.11 2.00 -8.25
#